data_AF-D3BGM2-F1
#
_entry.id   AF-D3BGM2-F1
#
_cell.length_a   1.000
_cell.length_b   1.000
_cell.length_c   1.000
_cell.angle_alpha   90.00
_cell.angle_beta   90.00
_cell.angle_gamma   90.00
#
_symmetry.space_group_name_H-M   'P 1'
#
loop_
_entity.id
_entity.type
_entity.pdbx_description
1 polymer ?
#
loop_
_entity_poly.entity_id
_entity_poly.type
_entity_poly.pdbx_seq_one_letter_code
_entity_poly.pdbx_strand_id
1 'polypeptide(L)'
;MSLEFVNFEIIKHLKLLEGQYITFEDLYNSTGHNLYNNHLLLQSLKQNTFIEFLNDKTLRYIPQYQVKNQNDILELLSRQPEGILLEDLKASYANAENDVNKLKQSKSIYSVISSNSKSEKIYYNDEKYRVPCSDELVRLWGSVEVPIEVDLENVMREAGLTPVEKYETTKTIKVKNVEKQEKKRRIKKVTNTHIESFDPNQ
;
A
#
# COMPACT_ATOMS: atom_id res chain seq x y z
N MET A 1 -5.93 -19.17 33.74
CA MET A 1 -6.13 -17.95 32.94
C MET A 1 -5.22 -18.05 31.73
N SER A 2 -5.71 -17.83 30.50
CA SER A 2 -4.87 -17.95 29.30
C SER A 2 -3.91 -16.77 29.19
N LEU A 3 -2.72 -17.00 28.60
CA LEU A 3 -1.71 -15.97 28.37
C LEU A 3 -2.27 -14.78 27.56
N GLU A 4 -3.09 -15.07 26.56
CA GLU A 4 -3.73 -14.05 25.72
C GLU A 4 -4.70 -13.16 26.49
N PHE A 5 -5.44 -13.73 27.45
CA PHE A 5 -6.35 -12.95 28.28
C PHE A 5 -5.59 -11.97 29.17
N VAL A 6 -4.48 -12.42 29.78
CA VAL A 6 -3.61 -11.57 30.60
C VAL A 6 -2.99 -10.43 29.76
N ASN A 7 -2.52 -10.75 28.55
CA ASN A 7 -2.03 -9.72 27.62
C ASN A 7 -3.11 -8.69 27.29
N PHE A 8 -4.32 -9.14 27.00
CA PHE A 8 -5.44 -8.24 26.69
C PHE A 8 -5.77 -7.32 27.88
N GLU A 9 -5.79 -7.83 29.12
CA GLU A 9 -6.01 -7.00 30.31
C GLU A 9 -4.92 -5.96 30.50
N ILE A 10 -3.65 -6.35 30.36
CA ILE A 10 -2.52 -5.42 30.45
C ILE A 10 -2.63 -4.34 29.38
N ILE A 11 -2.84 -4.71 28.11
CA ILE A 11 -2.97 -3.74 27.00
C ILE A 11 -4.16 -2.81 27.23
N LYS A 12 -5.30 -3.34 27.68
CA LYS A 12 -6.48 -2.54 28.02
C LYS A 12 -6.16 -1.52 29.11
N HIS A 13 -5.42 -1.91 30.15
CA HIS A 13 -4.99 -0.99 31.19
C HIS A 13 -4.02 0.07 30.65
N LEU A 14 -3.04 -0.32 29.84
CA LEU A 14 -2.08 0.62 29.24
C LEU A 14 -2.75 1.62 28.29
N LYS A 15 -3.81 1.22 27.57
CA LYS A 15 -4.61 2.13 26.74
C LYS A 15 -5.27 3.24 27.56
N LEU A 16 -5.66 2.98 28.81
CA LEU A 16 -6.25 3.99 29.71
C LEU A 16 -5.23 5.04 30.17
N LEU A 17 -3.92 4.73 30.08
CA LEU A 17 -2.84 5.64 30.46
C LEU A 17 -2.42 6.57 29.32
N GLU A 18 -3.10 6.52 28.17
CA GLU A 18 -2.92 7.43 27.02
C GLU A 18 -1.44 7.64 26.60
N GLY A 19 -0.64 6.57 26.63
CA GLY A 19 0.76 6.59 26.21
C GLY A 19 1.77 7.04 27.28
N GLN A 20 1.34 7.18 28.54
CA GLN A 20 2.25 7.34 29.68
C GLN A 20 3.01 6.05 29.96
N TYR A 21 4.23 6.21 30.46
CA TYR A 21 5.06 5.10 30.92
C TYR A 21 4.59 4.61 32.28
N ILE A 22 4.52 3.28 32.44
CA ILE A 22 4.22 2.62 33.71
C ILE A 22 5.36 1.66 34.07
N THR A 23 5.69 1.58 35.36
CA THR A 23 6.66 0.62 35.87
C THR A 23 6.02 -0.75 36.06
N PHE A 24 6.81 -1.82 36.11
CA PHE A 24 6.28 -3.16 36.37
C PHE A 24 5.65 -3.28 37.76
N GLU A 25 6.13 -2.49 38.73
CA GLU A 25 5.58 -2.45 40.08
C GLU A 25 4.20 -1.79 40.09
N ASP A 26 4.06 -0.63 39.45
CA ASP A 26 2.78 0.06 39.33
C ASP A 26 1.77 -0.75 38.52
N LEU A 27 2.22 -1.40 37.45
CA LEU A 27 1.38 -2.30 36.65
C LEU A 27 0.92 -3.51 37.45
N TYR A 28 1.79 -4.08 38.29
CA TYR A 28 1.42 -5.17 39.19
C TYR A 28 0.38 -4.71 40.22
N ASN A 29 0.53 -3.50 40.77
CA ASN A 29 -0.43 -2.93 41.72
C ASN A 29 -1.80 -2.68 41.09
N SER A 30 -1.86 -2.32 39.80
CA SER A 30 -3.11 -2.02 39.10
C SER A 30 -3.79 -3.24 38.48
N THR A 31 -3.02 -4.20 37.95
CA THR A 31 -3.55 -5.36 37.22
C THR A 31 -3.40 -6.70 37.96
N GLY A 32 -2.56 -6.77 39.00
CA GLY A 32 -2.25 -8.00 39.72
C GLY A 32 -1.29 -8.95 38.99
N HIS A 33 -0.84 -8.61 37.78
CA HIS A 33 -0.02 -9.49 36.93
C HIS A 33 1.47 -9.19 37.08
N ASN A 34 2.25 -10.16 37.56
CA ASN A 34 3.69 -9.98 37.83
C ASN A 34 4.53 -10.30 36.58
N LEU A 35 5.22 -9.28 36.04
CA LEU A 35 6.08 -9.40 34.87
C LEU A 35 7.51 -9.89 35.19
N TYR A 36 7.99 -9.73 36.42
CA TYR A 36 9.34 -10.15 36.80
C TYR A 36 9.48 -11.68 36.84
N ASN A 37 8.44 -12.37 37.33
CA ASN A 37 8.46 -13.81 37.51
C ASN A 37 7.88 -14.58 36.32
N ASN A 38 7.29 -13.88 35.34
CA ASN A 38 6.59 -14.50 34.21
C ASN A 38 7.30 -14.20 32.89
N HIS A 39 8.33 -15.01 32.60
CA HIS A 39 9.13 -14.87 31.38
C HIS A 39 8.31 -15.04 30.09
N LEU A 40 7.31 -15.92 30.09
CA LEU A 40 6.45 -16.16 28.92
C LEU A 40 5.59 -14.93 28.61
N LEU A 41 5.03 -14.30 29.65
CA LEU A 41 4.27 -13.06 29.52
C LEU A 41 5.16 -11.91 29.05
N LEU A 42 6.34 -11.74 29.66
CA LEU A 42 7.28 -10.71 29.24
C LEU A 42 7.71 -10.87 27.77
N GLN A 43 8.01 -12.10 27.34
CA GLN A 43 8.36 -12.39 25.95
C GLN A 43 7.19 -12.06 25.00
N SER A 44 5.97 -12.42 25.38
CA SER A 44 4.78 -12.13 24.57
C SER A 44 4.52 -10.62 24.45
N LEU A 45 4.72 -9.85 25.53
CA LEU A 45 4.60 -8.39 25.49
C LEU A 45 5.72 -7.74 24.66
N LYS A 46 6.94 -8.25 24.73
CA LYS A 46 8.08 -7.78 23.90
C LYS A 46 7.87 -8.05 22.40
N GLN A 47 7.10 -9.07 22.04
CA GLN A 47 6.74 -9.37 20.64
C GLN A 47 5.57 -8.50 20.13
N ASN A 48 4.88 -7.79 21.01
CA ASN A 48 3.68 -7.03 20.64
C ASN A 48 4.06 -5.63 20.10
N THR A 49 3.60 -5.32 18.88
CA THR A 49 3.86 -4.04 18.21
C THR A 49 3.17 -2.84 18.86
N PHE A 50 2.23 -3.06 19.77
CA PHE A 50 1.51 -2.02 20.51
C PHE A 50 2.16 -1.66 21.85
N ILE A 51 3.31 -2.25 22.19
CA ILE A 51 3.99 -2.02 23.46
C ILE A 51 5.41 -1.56 23.18
N GLU A 52 5.80 -0.47 23.82
CA GLU A 52 7.16 0.05 23.79
C GLU A 52 7.78 -0.04 25.19
N PHE A 53 8.99 -0.58 25.26
CA PHE A 53 9.77 -0.66 26.49
C PHE A 53 10.80 0.46 26.51
N LEU A 54 10.79 1.31 27.54
CA LEU A 54 11.84 2.30 27.76
C LEU A 54 13.11 1.64 28.31
N ASN A 55 12.91 0.63 29.17
CA ASN A 55 13.94 -0.17 29.81
C ASN A 55 13.32 -1.51 30.24
N ASP A 56 14.08 -2.40 30.89
CA ASP A 56 13.60 -3.72 31.34
C ASP A 56 12.57 -3.68 32.50
N LYS A 57 12.12 -2.51 32.93
CA LYS A 57 11.17 -2.31 34.03
C LYS A 57 10.04 -1.33 33.73
N THR A 58 10.05 -0.70 32.55
CA THR A 58 9.12 0.38 32.22
C THR A 58 8.63 0.24 30.79
N LEU A 59 7.32 0.27 30.62
CA LEU A 59 6.66 0.09 29.31
C LEU A 59 5.51 1.09 29.12
N ARG A 60 5.06 1.26 27.88
CA ARG A 60 3.86 2.03 27.54
C ARG A 60 3.11 1.41 26.36
N TYR A 61 1.85 1.78 26.21
CA TYR A 61 1.09 1.50 24.99
C TYR A 61 1.49 2.47 23.87
N ILE A 62 1.69 1.95 22.67
CA ILE A 62 1.82 2.72 21.43
C ILE A 62 0.66 2.36 20.49
N PRO A 63 -0.05 3.36 19.92
CA PRO A 63 -1.08 3.09 18.94
C PRO A 63 -0.47 2.57 17.63
N GLN A 64 -1.30 1.94 16.80
CA GLN A 64 -0.90 1.47 15.47
C GLN A 64 -0.28 2.58 14.62
N TYR A 65 -0.86 3.77 14.70
CA TYR A 65 -0.40 4.96 14.00
C TYR A 65 -0.06 6.05 15.02
N GLN A 66 1.16 6.58 14.97
CA GLN A 66 1.64 7.61 15.89
C GLN A 66 1.27 9.02 15.39
N VAL A 67 -0.01 9.24 15.09
CA VAL A 67 -0.53 10.54 14.66
C VAL A 67 -1.03 11.35 15.85
N LYS A 68 -0.81 12.67 15.83
CA LYS A 68 -1.22 13.58 16.92
C LYS A 68 -2.08 14.74 16.45
N ASN A 69 -2.08 15.03 15.14
CA ASN A 69 -2.77 16.16 14.56
C ASN A 69 -3.23 15.87 13.12
N GLN A 70 -3.97 16.82 12.54
CA GLN A 70 -4.51 16.74 11.17
C GLN A 70 -3.44 16.57 10.09
N ASN A 71 -2.29 17.25 10.23
CA ASN A 71 -1.21 17.17 9.25
C ASN A 71 -0.55 15.79 9.27
N ASP A 72 -0.36 15.20 10.45
CA ASP A 72 0.17 13.84 10.60
C ASP A 72 -0.76 12.82 9.93
N ILE A 73 -2.08 13.01 10.03
CA ILE A 73 -3.08 12.17 9.35
C ILE A 73 -2.93 12.28 7.83
N LEU A 74 -2.80 13.50 7.29
CA LEU A 74 -2.62 13.70 5.85
C LEU A 74 -1.30 13.11 5.35
N GLU A 75 -0.20 13.30 6.09
CA GLU A 75 1.10 12.73 5.75
C GLU A 75 1.05 11.20 5.76
N LEU A 76 0.42 10.60 6.78
CA LEU A 76 0.23 9.16 6.86
C LEU A 76 -0.59 8.62 5.68
N LEU A 77 -1.73 9.24 5.39
CA LEU A 77 -2.61 8.84 4.28
C LEU A 77 -1.93 9.02 2.91
N SER A 78 -1.08 10.04 2.74
CA SER A 78 -0.32 10.25 1.50
C SER A 78 0.66 9.12 1.19
N ARG A 79 1.13 8.42 2.24
CA ARG A 79 2.06 7.29 2.14
C ARG A 79 1.34 5.94 2.05
N GLN A 80 0.05 5.88 2.39
CA GLN A 80 -0.75 4.67 2.40
C GLN A 80 -1.91 4.76 1.39
N PRO A 81 -1.65 4.46 0.10
CA PRO A 81 -2.69 4.51 -0.93
C PRO A 81 -3.83 3.51 -0.68
N GLU A 82 -3.55 2.44 0.07
CA GLU A 82 -4.54 1.45 0.49
C GLU A 82 -5.64 2.03 1.39
N GLY A 83 -5.41 3.19 2.02
CA GLY A 83 -6.34 3.81 2.97
C GLY A 83 -6.34 3.17 4.36
N ILE A 84 -6.90 3.88 5.33
CA ILE A 84 -6.81 3.56 6.77
C ILE A 84 -8.21 3.52 7.38
N LEU A 85 -8.46 2.57 8.29
CA LEU A 85 -9.71 2.50 9.03
C LEU A 85 -9.80 3.64 10.05
N LEU A 86 -10.97 4.29 10.14
CA LEU A 86 -11.20 5.34 11.13
C LEU A 86 -11.01 4.83 12.56
N GLU A 87 -11.36 3.57 12.84
CA GLU A 87 -11.18 2.97 14.16
C GLU A 87 -9.71 2.93 14.61
N ASP A 88 -8.80 2.64 13.69
CA ASP A 88 -7.36 2.61 13.99
C ASP A 88 -6.83 4.02 14.29
N LEU A 89 -7.32 5.04 13.57
CA LEU A 89 -6.98 6.44 13.83
C LEU A 89 -7.57 6.94 15.15
N LYS A 90 -8.79 6.51 15.50
CA LYS A 90 -9.42 6.83 16.80
C LYS A 90 -8.64 6.27 17.97
N ALA A 91 -7.94 5.15 17.78
CA ALA A 91 -7.06 4.58 18.78
C ALA A 91 -5.75 5.37 18.98
N SER A 92 -5.41 6.29 18.07
CA SER A 92 -4.18 7.08 18.14
C SER A 92 -4.26 8.24 19.12
N TYR A 93 -5.34 9.02 19.08
CA TYR A 93 -5.55 10.16 19.99
C TYR A 93 -7.04 10.56 20.07
N ALA A 94 -7.44 11.15 21.20
CA ALA A 94 -8.85 11.40 21.53
C ALA A 94 -9.63 12.26 20.50
N ASN A 95 -8.98 13.24 19.86
CA ASN A 95 -9.62 14.17 18.94
C ASN A 95 -9.53 13.73 17.46
N ALA A 96 -9.04 12.51 17.17
CA ALA A 96 -8.83 12.03 15.82
C ALA A 96 -10.11 12.04 14.96
N GLU A 97 -11.26 11.64 15.52
CA GLU A 97 -12.53 11.61 14.79
C GLU A 97 -13.00 13.01 14.37
N ASN A 98 -12.86 14.00 15.25
CA ASN A 98 -13.21 15.38 14.96
C ASN A 98 -12.29 15.98 13.88
N ASP A 99 -11.00 15.68 13.96
CA ASP A 99 -10.02 16.12 12.97
C ASP A 99 -10.25 15.48 11.60
N VAL A 100 -10.57 14.19 11.56
CA VAL A 100 -11.02 13.50 10.33
C VAL A 100 -12.27 14.20 9.77
N ASN A 101 -13.26 14.53 10.59
CA ASN A 101 -14.47 15.21 10.11
C ASN A 101 -14.18 16.59 9.52
N LYS A 102 -13.24 17.35 10.10
CA LYS A 102 -12.77 18.62 9.53
C LYS A 102 -12.07 18.41 8.18
N LEU A 103 -11.23 17.38 8.07
CA LEU A 103 -10.53 17.03 6.82
C LEU A 103 -11.50 16.57 5.71
N LYS A 104 -12.62 15.91 6.07
CA LYS A 104 -13.71 15.59 5.13
C LYS A 104 -14.39 16.87 4.64
N GLN A 105 -14.68 17.81 5.53
CA GLN A 105 -15.32 19.09 5.19
C GLN A 105 -14.43 19.95 4.29
N SER A 106 -13.11 19.98 4.54
CA SER A 106 -12.14 20.66 3.68
C SER A 106 -11.88 19.93 2.36
N LYS A 107 -12.45 18.73 2.17
CA LYS A 107 -12.22 17.85 1.03
C LYS A 107 -10.73 17.48 0.86
N SER A 108 -9.97 17.40 1.95
CA SER A 108 -8.57 16.94 1.93
C SER A 108 -8.45 15.41 2.00
N ILE A 109 -9.54 14.73 2.37
CA ILE A 109 -9.66 13.27 2.39
C ILE A 109 -11.02 12.83 1.85
N TYR A 110 -11.12 11.57 1.44
CA TYR A 110 -12.39 10.91 1.15
C TYR A 110 -12.60 9.73 2.10
N SER A 111 -13.85 9.39 2.36
CA SER A 111 -14.18 8.20 3.14
C SER A 111 -15.19 7.30 2.42
N VAL A 112 -15.01 6.00 2.63
CA VAL A 112 -15.86 4.95 2.09
C VAL A 112 -16.36 4.13 3.27
N ILE A 113 -17.67 4.03 3.40
CA ILE A 113 -18.32 3.23 4.45
C ILE A 113 -18.66 1.87 3.86
N SER A 114 -18.15 0.80 4.48
CA SER A 114 -18.53 -0.56 4.12
C SER A 114 -19.97 -0.83 4.55
N SER A 115 -20.82 -1.28 3.62
CA SER A 115 -22.23 -1.59 3.88
C SER A 115 -22.41 -2.71 4.90
N ASN A 116 -21.44 -3.63 5.00
CA ASN A 116 -21.55 -4.84 5.79
C ASN A 116 -21.14 -4.62 7.25
N SER A 117 -20.00 -3.95 7.47
CA SER A 117 -19.38 -3.79 8.79
C SER A 117 -19.66 -2.43 9.43
N LYS A 118 -20.26 -1.48 8.69
CA LYS A 118 -20.33 -0.05 9.06
C LYS A 118 -18.95 0.56 9.39
N SER A 119 -17.87 -0.11 9.00
CA SER A 119 -16.51 0.41 9.17
C SER A 119 -16.23 1.45 8.10
N GLU A 120 -15.73 2.60 8.52
CA GLU A 120 -15.35 3.69 7.63
C GLU A 120 -13.85 3.62 7.33
N LYS A 121 -13.50 3.62 6.03
CA LYS A 121 -12.14 3.64 5.55
C LYS A 121 -11.85 4.98 4.86
N ILE A 122 -10.71 5.58 5.18
CA ILE A 122 -10.33 6.94 4.80
C ILE A 122 -9.15 6.89 3.84
N TYR A 123 -9.18 7.77 2.84
CA TYR A 123 -8.18 7.90 1.78
C TYR A 123 -7.74 9.35 1.64
N TYR A 124 -6.48 9.54 1.24
CA TYR A 124 -5.99 10.87 0.88
C TYR A 124 -6.70 11.38 -0.38
N ASN A 125 -7.10 12.66 -0.38
CA ASN A 125 -7.57 13.32 -1.59
C ASN A 125 -6.47 14.25 -2.11
N ASP A 126 -5.78 13.83 -3.17
CA ASP A 126 -4.78 14.68 -3.83
C ASP A 126 -5.47 15.71 -4.72
N GLU A 127 -5.29 16.98 -4.36
CA GLU A 127 -5.84 18.13 -5.07
C GLU A 127 -5.42 18.19 -6.55
N LYS A 128 -4.26 17.61 -6.90
CA LYS A 128 -3.77 17.56 -8.28
C LYS A 128 -4.71 16.83 -9.24
N TYR A 129 -5.51 15.88 -8.74
CA TYR A 129 -6.47 15.13 -9.55
C TYR A 129 -7.89 15.68 -9.45
N ARG A 130 -8.09 16.78 -8.72
CA ARG A 130 -9.41 17.36 -8.52
C ARG A 130 -9.81 18.21 -9.73
N VAL A 131 -10.59 17.63 -10.62
CA VAL A 131 -11.22 18.34 -11.73
C VAL A 131 -12.60 18.82 -11.28
N PRO A 132 -12.87 20.14 -11.19
CA PRO A 132 -14.21 20.64 -10.90
C PRO A 132 -15.14 20.32 -12.06
N CYS A 133 -16.23 19.60 -11.79
CA CYS A 133 -17.29 19.29 -12.75
C CYS A 133 -18.61 19.91 -12.27
N SER A 134 -19.41 20.43 -13.20
CA SER A 134 -20.76 20.91 -12.88
C SER A 134 -21.71 19.74 -12.65
N ASP A 135 -22.71 19.93 -11.80
CA ASP A 135 -23.74 18.91 -11.53
C ASP A 135 -24.51 18.52 -12.80
N GLU A 136 -24.68 19.47 -13.74
CA GLU A 136 -25.28 19.21 -15.05
C GLU A 136 -24.42 18.26 -15.88
N LEU A 137 -23.09 18.47 -15.93
CA LEU A 137 -22.17 17.60 -16.67
C LEU A 137 -22.14 16.19 -16.07
N VAL A 138 -22.19 16.06 -14.74
CA VAL A 138 -22.26 14.76 -14.06
C VAL A 138 -23.57 14.03 -14.41
N ARG A 139 -24.70 14.74 -14.44
CA ARG A 139 -26.00 14.17 -14.84
C ARG A 139 -26.01 13.76 -16.30
N LEU A 140 -25.50 14.62 -17.18
CA LEU A 140 -25.40 14.34 -18.61
C LEU A 140 -24.53 13.10 -18.82
N TRP A 141 -23.36 13.03 -18.22
CA TRP A 141 -22.45 11.88 -18.30
C TRP A 141 -23.13 10.58 -17.85
N GLY A 142 -23.87 10.61 -16.74
CA GLY A 142 -24.61 9.44 -16.26
C GLY A 142 -25.83 9.05 -17.10
N SER A 143 -26.34 9.96 -17.92
CA SER A 143 -27.50 9.70 -18.82
C SER A 143 -27.10 9.09 -20.16
N VAL A 144 -25.81 9.12 -20.52
CA VAL A 144 -25.31 8.52 -21.75
C VAL A 144 -25.32 7.00 -21.60
N GLU A 145 -26.17 6.33 -22.38
CA GLU A 145 -26.14 4.87 -22.51
C GLU A 145 -24.89 4.44 -23.26
N VAL A 146 -24.05 3.63 -22.61
CA VAL A 146 -22.84 3.08 -23.24
C VAL A 146 -23.25 1.87 -24.06
N PRO A 147 -23.02 1.87 -25.40
CA PRO A 147 -23.30 0.71 -26.25
C PRO A 147 -22.50 -0.52 -25.81
N ILE A 148 -23.04 -1.70 -26.10
CA ILE A 148 -22.31 -2.96 -25.91
C ILE A 148 -21.08 -2.95 -26.82
N GLU A 149 -19.96 -3.53 -26.38
CA GLU A 149 -18.64 -3.44 -27.04
C GLU A 149 -18.66 -3.76 -28.55
N VAL A 150 -19.51 -4.70 -28.98
CA VAL A 150 -19.68 -5.09 -30.39
C VAL A 150 -20.25 -3.97 -31.25
N ASP A 151 -21.14 -3.16 -30.69
CA ASP A 151 -21.80 -2.06 -31.39
C ASP A 151 -21.05 -0.73 -31.19
N LEU A 152 -20.22 -0.63 -30.15
CA LEU A 152 -19.47 0.57 -29.81
C LEU A 152 -18.58 1.05 -30.98
N GLU A 153 -17.90 0.13 -31.68
CA GLU A 153 -17.03 0.49 -32.79
C GLU A 153 -17.81 1.06 -33.99
N ASN A 154 -18.98 0.49 -34.27
CA ASN A 154 -19.86 0.97 -35.34
C ASN A 154 -20.45 2.33 -34.98
N VAL A 155 -20.93 2.50 -33.75
CA VAL A 155 -21.48 3.77 -33.25
C VAL A 155 -20.42 4.86 -33.22
N MET A 156 -19.18 4.56 -32.81
CA MET A 156 -18.06 5.50 -32.86
C MET A 156 -17.76 5.93 -34.30
N ARG A 157 -17.73 4.98 -35.26
CA ARG A 157 -17.48 5.26 -36.67
C ARG A 157 -18.60 6.10 -37.30
N GLU A 158 -19.86 5.82 -36.98
CA GLU A 158 -21.01 6.61 -37.40
C GLU A 158 -20.96 8.04 -36.84
N ALA A 159 -20.49 8.21 -35.60
CA ALA A 159 -20.26 9.50 -34.98
C ALA A 159 -19.00 10.23 -35.53
N GLY A 160 -18.30 9.64 -36.52
CA GLY A 160 -17.08 10.20 -37.10
C GLY A 160 -15.84 10.09 -36.21
N LEU A 161 -15.91 9.30 -35.14
CA LEU A 161 -14.79 8.97 -34.28
C LEU A 161 -14.14 7.69 -34.80
N THR A 162 -12.98 7.80 -35.43
CA THR A 162 -12.15 6.62 -35.70
C THR A 162 -11.62 6.08 -34.37
N PRO A 163 -11.87 4.81 -34.02
CA PRO A 163 -11.18 4.16 -32.92
C PRO A 163 -9.69 4.34 -33.15
N VAL A 164 -8.98 5.01 -32.23
CA VAL A 164 -7.53 5.11 -32.32
C VAL A 164 -7.00 3.71 -32.02
N GLU A 165 -6.81 2.92 -33.07
CA GLU A 165 -6.09 1.66 -32.98
C GLU A 165 -4.72 1.94 -32.38
N LYS A 166 -4.51 1.37 -31.19
CA LYS A 166 -3.22 1.08 -30.57
C LYS A 166 -2.32 2.31 -30.47
N TYR A 167 -2.27 2.86 -29.25
CA TYR A 167 -1.06 3.44 -28.67
C TYR A 167 0.16 2.88 -29.39
N GLU A 168 0.87 3.75 -30.12
CA GLU A 168 2.21 3.47 -30.58
C GLU A 168 2.95 2.92 -29.36
N THR A 169 3.09 1.59 -29.32
CA THR A 169 3.93 0.94 -28.33
C THR A 169 5.28 1.53 -28.63
N THR A 170 5.69 2.47 -27.78
CA THR A 170 6.92 3.24 -27.81
C THR A 170 7.92 2.54 -28.70
N LYS A 171 8.15 3.13 -29.88
CA LYS A 171 9.11 2.70 -30.91
C LYS A 171 10.22 1.92 -30.22
N THR A 172 10.09 0.59 -30.20
CA THR A 172 11.17 -0.27 -29.74
C THR A 172 12.25 0.05 -30.74
N ILE A 173 13.27 0.77 -30.26
CA ILE A 173 14.47 1.03 -31.02
C ILE A 173 14.93 -0.37 -31.42
N LYS A 174 14.62 -0.76 -32.66
CA LYS A 174 15.20 -1.94 -33.26
C LYS A 174 16.68 -1.63 -33.30
N VAL A 175 17.39 -2.09 -32.26
CA VAL A 175 18.83 -2.16 -32.26
C VAL A 175 19.15 -2.87 -33.56
N LYS A 176 19.75 -2.15 -34.51
CA LYS A 176 20.26 -2.74 -35.73
C LYS A 176 21.16 -3.88 -35.27
N ASN A 177 20.70 -5.11 -35.45
CA ASN A 177 21.56 -6.28 -35.39
C ASN A 177 22.60 -6.03 -36.49
N VAL A 178 23.77 -5.55 -36.07
CA VAL A 178 24.95 -5.56 -36.92
C VAL A 178 25.22 -7.04 -37.14
N GLU A 179 24.86 -7.53 -38.32
CA GLU A 179 25.25 -8.86 -38.77
C GLU A 179 26.75 -8.97 -38.61
N LYS A 180 27.16 -9.74 -37.62
CA LYS A 180 28.56 -10.04 -37.35
C LYS A 180 29.01 -10.94 -38.50
N GLN A 181 29.61 -10.34 -39.53
CA GLN A 181 30.17 -11.10 -40.64
C GLN A 181 31.14 -12.14 -40.08
N GLU A 182 30.76 -13.41 -40.19
CA GLU A 182 31.61 -14.54 -39.81
C GLU A 182 32.82 -14.56 -40.74
N LYS A 183 33.99 -14.15 -40.23
CA LYS A 183 35.25 -14.33 -40.94
C LYS A 183 35.55 -15.83 -40.99
N LYS A 184 35.28 -16.45 -42.14
CA LYS A 184 35.69 -17.84 -42.43
C LYS A 184 37.20 -17.98 -42.23
N ARG A 185 37.60 -18.75 -41.21
CA ARG A 185 39.01 -19.09 -40.95
C ARG A 185 39.45 -20.14 -41.95
N ARG A 186 40.24 -19.75 -42.94
CA ARG A 186 40.78 -20.64 -43.98
C ARG A 186 41.86 -21.54 -43.39
N ILE A 187 41.68 -22.86 -43.46
CA ILE A 187 42.63 -23.87 -42.95
C ILE A 187 43.83 -23.91 -43.91
N LYS A 188 45.06 -23.71 -43.40
CA LYS A 188 46.26 -23.49 -44.24
C LYS A 188 47.21 -24.68 -44.41
N LYS A 189 46.98 -25.83 -43.78
CA LYS A 189 47.86 -27.01 -43.94
C LYS A 189 47.07 -28.31 -43.86
N VAL A 190 47.13 -29.12 -44.92
CA VAL A 190 46.70 -30.52 -44.95
C VAL A 190 47.94 -31.33 -45.30
N THR A 191 48.30 -32.30 -44.46
CA THR A 191 49.51 -33.14 -44.61
C THR A 191 49.15 -34.58 -44.95
N ASN A 192 48.21 -34.81 -45.88
CA ASN A 192 47.91 -36.14 -46.40
C ASN A 192 47.82 -36.12 -47.94
N THR A 193 48.74 -36.82 -48.58
CA THR A 193 49.04 -36.75 -50.03
C THR A 193 48.34 -37.85 -50.85
N HIS A 194 47.17 -38.35 -50.44
CA HIS A 194 46.48 -39.44 -51.15
C HIS A 194 44.95 -39.36 -51.14
N ILE A 195 44.39 -38.15 -51.19
CA ILE A 195 42.96 -37.94 -51.47
C ILE A 195 42.86 -36.95 -52.62
N GLU A 196 42.56 -37.43 -53.83
CA GLU A 196 42.50 -36.61 -55.06
C GLU A 196 41.28 -35.68 -55.13
N SER A 197 40.43 -35.61 -54.10
CA SER A 197 39.21 -34.80 -54.17
C SER A 197 38.74 -34.20 -52.83
N PHE A 198 39.66 -33.83 -51.94
CA PHE A 198 39.30 -33.14 -50.69
C PHE A 198 39.66 -31.65 -50.74
N ASP A 199 38.65 -30.77 -50.76
CA ASP A 199 38.80 -29.33 -50.55
C ASP A 199 38.30 -28.96 -49.13
N PRO A 200 39.20 -28.58 -48.20
CA PRO A 200 38.81 -28.25 -46.82
C PRO A 200 38.13 -26.88 -46.67
N ASN A 201 37.93 -26.11 -47.75
CA ASN A 201 37.32 -24.80 -47.67
C ASN A 201 36.21 -24.55 -48.72
N GLN A 202 35.64 -25.59 -49.32
CA GLN A 202 34.36 -25.48 -50.03
C GLN A 202 33.18 -25.61 -49.05
#